data_AF-A0A4R8TTQ7-F1
#
_entry.id   AF-A0A4R8TTQ7-F1
#
_cell.length_a   1.000
_cell.length_b   1.000
_cell.length_c   1.000
_cell.angle_alpha   90.00
_cell.angle_beta   90.00
_cell.angle_gamma   90.00
#
_symmetry.space_group_name_H-M   'P 1'
#
loop_
_entity.id
_entity.type
_entity.pdbx_description
1 polymer ?
#
loop_
_entity_poly.entity_id
_entity_poly.type
_entity_poly.pdbx_seq_one_letter_code
_entity_poly.pdbx_strand_id
1 'polypeptide(L)'
;MDKKKKKTKLKLEDSDERLNADVAWSLFSTVVTSRSRNESQQLAEVEPLAEPEEEPAEDPEEDPEEDPEEDPEEEPEFKYLVSSRHLTLASSKFEAELKGPWMEGSVNDIDGYHHINASEWDPDALLILMRIFHGQTRSVPRDISLEMLAKIAVLVDYYDAPEVVEVYASIWIDELEGELPTQHGRDMVLWLLISHVFQQEDIFSRMTKIAVTQSMQPVPTLELPIPSII
;
A
#
# COMPACT_ATOMS: atom_id res chain seq x y z
N MET A 1 -32.87 -10.05 -53.17
CA MET A 1 -33.31 -10.52 -51.84
C MET A 1 -32.61 -11.86 -51.60
N ASP A 2 -31.66 -12.08 -50.69
CA ASP A 2 -30.99 -11.26 -49.68
C ASP A 2 -29.61 -11.91 -49.42
N LYS A 3 -28.56 -11.09 -49.39
CA LYS A 3 -27.19 -11.54 -49.03
C LYS A 3 -27.07 -11.49 -47.50
N LYS A 4 -27.01 -12.65 -46.83
CA LYS A 4 -26.64 -12.74 -45.41
C LYS A 4 -25.18 -12.33 -45.21
N LYS A 5 -24.95 -11.14 -44.64
CA LYS A 5 -23.64 -10.72 -44.12
C LYS A 5 -23.32 -11.51 -42.85
N LYS A 6 -22.22 -12.28 -42.85
CA LYS A 6 -21.58 -12.77 -41.62
C LYS A 6 -20.90 -11.59 -40.95
N LYS A 7 -21.28 -11.27 -39.70
CA LYS A 7 -20.51 -10.37 -38.83
C LYS A 7 -19.54 -11.24 -38.02
N THR A 8 -18.26 -11.12 -38.32
CA THR A 8 -17.16 -11.62 -37.51
C THR A 8 -17.05 -10.74 -36.27
N LYS A 9 -17.19 -11.33 -35.08
CA LYS A 9 -16.95 -10.65 -33.81
C LYS A 9 -15.45 -10.73 -33.54
N LEU A 10 -14.73 -9.64 -33.78
CA LEU A 10 -13.37 -9.45 -33.29
C LEU A 10 -13.47 -9.39 -31.76
N LYS A 11 -12.81 -10.34 -31.10
CA LYS A 11 -12.51 -10.30 -29.67
C LYS A 11 -11.12 -9.70 -29.61
N LEU A 12 -11.02 -8.40 -29.30
CA LEU A 12 -9.73 -7.83 -28.90
C LEU A 12 -9.55 -8.16 -27.43
N GLU A 13 -8.39 -8.74 -27.14
CA GLU A 13 -7.94 -9.19 -25.83
C GLU A 13 -7.65 -7.99 -24.92
N ASP A 14 -8.16 -8.07 -23.70
CA ASP A 14 -8.01 -7.10 -22.61
C ASP A 14 -7.10 -7.71 -21.52
N SER A 15 -6.05 -8.40 -21.95
CA SER A 15 -5.17 -9.18 -21.07
C SER A 15 -3.89 -8.42 -20.70
N ASP A 16 -3.51 -7.40 -21.48
CA ASP A 16 -2.26 -6.65 -21.28
C ASP A 16 -2.38 -5.49 -20.29
N GLU A 17 -3.58 -4.96 -20.02
CA GLU A 17 -3.76 -3.86 -19.04
C GLU A 17 -3.65 -4.37 -17.59
N ARG A 18 -4.10 -5.60 -17.31
CA ARG A 18 -4.03 -6.21 -15.96
C ARG A 18 -2.62 -6.55 -15.51
N LEU A 19 -1.77 -7.04 -16.41
CA LEU A 19 -0.39 -7.42 -16.09
C LEU A 19 0.51 -6.22 -15.76
N ASN A 20 0.21 -5.04 -16.33
CA ASN A 20 0.95 -3.81 -16.04
C ASN A 20 0.58 -3.19 -14.69
N ALA A 21 -0.67 -3.35 -14.25
CA ALA A 21 -1.13 -2.89 -12.95
C ALA A 21 -0.48 -3.68 -11.80
N ASP A 22 -0.37 -5.01 -11.92
CA ASP A 22 0.23 -5.86 -10.88
C ASP A 22 1.73 -5.59 -10.68
N VAL A 23 2.47 -5.32 -11.76
CA VAL A 23 3.90 -4.96 -11.69
C VAL A 23 4.09 -3.56 -11.14
N ALA A 24 3.28 -2.59 -11.60
CA ALA A 24 3.27 -1.25 -11.04
C ALA A 24 2.96 -1.32 -9.54
N TRP A 25 1.95 -2.09 -9.15
CA TRP A 25 1.56 -2.29 -7.76
C TRP A 25 2.68 -2.89 -6.90
N SER A 26 3.35 -3.93 -7.39
CA SER A 26 4.47 -4.55 -6.68
C SER A 26 5.62 -3.57 -6.45
N LEU A 27 5.94 -2.73 -7.45
CA LEU A 27 6.94 -1.68 -7.33
C LEU A 27 6.50 -0.58 -6.35
N PHE A 28 5.23 -0.17 -6.39
CA PHE A 28 4.68 0.81 -5.45
C PHE A 28 4.66 0.28 -4.01
N SER A 29 4.23 -0.96 -3.79
CA SER A 29 4.24 -1.63 -2.48
C SER A 29 5.66 -1.68 -1.89
N THR A 30 6.66 -2.03 -2.71
CA THR A 30 8.08 -2.02 -2.31
C THR A 30 8.52 -0.62 -1.87
N VAL A 31 8.15 0.43 -2.62
CA VAL A 31 8.49 1.82 -2.28
C VAL A 31 7.81 2.27 -0.98
N VAL A 32 6.54 1.90 -0.76
CA VAL A 32 5.79 2.28 0.44
C VAL A 32 6.33 1.59 1.69
N THR A 33 6.61 0.28 1.62
CA THR A 33 7.03 -0.54 2.76
C THR A 33 8.49 -0.32 3.19
N SER A 34 9.35 0.18 2.30
CA SER A 34 10.78 0.39 2.57
C SER A 34 11.10 1.36 3.73
N ARG A 35 10.14 2.17 4.19
CA ARG A 35 10.35 3.12 5.30
C ARG A 35 10.16 2.49 6.68
N SER A 36 9.29 1.48 6.83
CA SER A 36 8.97 0.88 8.14
C SER A 36 10.19 0.27 8.84
N ARG A 37 11.20 -0.15 8.08
CA ARG A 37 12.41 -0.78 8.61
C ARG A 37 13.47 0.21 9.15
N ASN A 38 13.41 1.51 8.82
CA ASN A 38 14.50 2.45 9.09
C ASN A 38 14.28 3.43 10.26
N GLU A 39 13.08 3.53 10.83
CA GLU A 39 12.78 4.53 11.89
C GLU A 39 13.05 4.04 13.33
N SER A 40 13.42 2.76 13.54
CA SER A 40 13.68 2.20 14.88
C SER A 40 15.13 2.36 15.40
N GLN A 41 16.02 3.00 14.64
CA GLN A 41 17.42 3.18 15.05
C GLN A 41 17.85 4.65 14.90
N GLN A 42 17.48 5.48 15.87
CA GLN A 42 18.26 6.66 16.31
C GLN A 42 17.47 7.41 17.38
N LEU A 43 17.77 7.14 18.66
CA LEU A 43 17.58 8.07 19.79
C LEU A 43 18.22 7.46 21.05
N ALA A 44 19.54 7.57 21.17
CA ALA A 44 20.24 7.54 22.46
C ALA A 44 21.67 8.07 22.26
N GLU A 45 21.84 9.39 22.37
CA GLU A 45 23.16 10.00 22.56
C GLU A 45 23.08 10.96 23.75
N VAL A 46 23.69 10.57 24.87
CA VAL A 46 23.98 11.44 26.00
C VAL A 46 25.35 11.06 26.56
N GLU A 47 26.35 11.91 26.31
CA GLU A 47 27.63 11.93 27.03
C GLU A 47 27.44 12.63 28.40
N PRO A 48 28.26 12.36 29.45
CA PRO A 48 29.58 13.02 29.54
C PRO A 48 30.72 12.32 30.33
N LEU A 49 31.96 12.54 29.84
CA LEU A 49 33.23 12.97 30.49
C LEU A 49 33.92 12.24 31.69
N ALA A 50 35.15 11.77 31.39
CA ALA A 50 36.45 11.83 32.11
C ALA A 50 36.91 10.77 33.15
N GLU A 51 38.10 10.22 32.86
CA GLU A 51 38.95 9.20 33.53
C GLU A 51 39.65 9.65 34.84
N PRO A 52 40.36 8.75 35.56
CA PRO A 52 41.77 8.43 35.23
C PRO A 52 42.16 6.93 35.27
N GLU A 53 43.26 6.63 34.56
CA GLU A 53 43.97 5.37 34.32
C GLU A 53 44.63 4.72 35.57
N GLU A 54 44.87 3.39 35.53
CA GLU A 54 46.16 2.72 35.86
C GLU A 54 46.15 1.21 35.47
N GLU A 55 47.33 0.68 35.05
CA GLU A 55 47.58 -0.53 34.22
C GLU A 55 47.63 -1.93 34.95
N PRO A 56 48.24 -3.03 34.40
CA PRO A 56 47.55 -4.24 33.97
C PRO A 56 47.91 -5.52 34.77
N ALA A 57 47.13 -6.60 34.66
CA ALA A 57 47.54 -7.93 35.14
C ALA A 57 46.92 -9.07 34.32
N GLU A 58 47.72 -10.11 34.10
CA GLU A 58 47.61 -11.21 33.14
C GLU A 58 46.64 -12.36 33.51
N ASP A 59 46.04 -12.96 32.46
CA ASP A 59 45.52 -14.35 32.26
C ASP A 59 44.41 -14.93 33.17
N PRO A 60 43.50 -15.82 32.66
CA PRO A 60 43.75 -16.83 31.62
C PRO A 60 42.67 -16.98 30.51
N GLU A 61 43.04 -17.72 29.45
CA GLU A 61 42.19 -18.18 28.33
C GLU A 61 40.82 -18.72 28.78
N GLU A 62 39.74 -18.02 28.44
CA GLU A 62 38.36 -18.51 28.54
C GLU A 62 37.90 -19.09 27.19
N ASP A 63 37.30 -20.27 27.27
CA ASP A 63 36.61 -21.02 26.20
C ASP A 63 35.66 -20.09 25.42
N PRO A 64 35.50 -20.21 24.09
CA PRO A 64 34.56 -19.35 23.38
C PRO A 64 33.14 -19.67 23.87
N GLU A 65 32.55 -18.75 24.64
CA GLU A 65 31.13 -18.76 24.94
C GLU A 65 30.37 -18.79 23.61
N GLU A 66 29.70 -19.92 23.33
CA GLU A 66 28.76 -20.03 22.23
C GLU A 66 27.64 -19.00 22.48
N ASP A 67 27.64 -17.96 21.65
CA ASP A 67 26.59 -16.94 21.60
C ASP A 67 25.24 -17.67 21.49
N PRO A 68 24.27 -17.45 22.40
CA PRO A 68 22.98 -18.11 22.30
C PRO A 68 22.32 -17.71 20.98
N GLU A 69 22.07 -18.71 20.13
CA GLU A 69 21.30 -18.57 18.89
C GLU A 69 20.01 -17.78 19.21
N GLU A 70 19.94 -16.52 18.77
CA GLU A 70 18.74 -15.69 18.89
C GLU A 70 17.61 -16.38 18.11
N ASP A 71 16.60 -16.87 18.84
CA ASP A 71 15.35 -17.35 18.25
C ASP A 71 14.79 -16.23 17.36
N PRO A 72 14.36 -16.51 16.12
CA PRO A 72 13.86 -15.48 15.23
C PRO A 72 12.64 -14.80 15.88
N GLU A 73 12.74 -13.50 16.14
CA GLU A 73 11.65 -12.68 16.66
C GLU A 73 10.40 -12.89 15.79
N GLU A 74 9.40 -13.59 16.32
CA GLU A 74 8.13 -13.80 15.61
C GLU A 74 7.45 -12.45 15.37
N GLU A 75 7.23 -12.10 14.10
CA GLU A 75 6.53 -10.86 13.75
C GLU A 75 5.12 -10.83 14.38
N PRO A 76 4.66 -9.66 14.88
CA PRO A 76 3.38 -9.57 15.57
C PRO A 76 2.19 -9.93 14.66
N GLU A 77 1.40 -10.92 15.08
CA GLU A 77 0.18 -11.35 14.36
C GLU A 77 -1.04 -10.51 14.79
N PHE A 78 -1.70 -9.86 13.84
CA PHE A 78 -2.93 -9.08 14.08
C PHE A 78 -4.17 -9.82 13.58
N LYS A 79 -5.21 -9.90 14.43
CA LYS A 79 -6.50 -10.54 14.09
C LYS A 79 -7.64 -9.55 14.26
N TYR A 80 -8.44 -9.40 13.21
CA TYR A 80 -9.62 -8.54 13.20
C TYR A 80 -10.89 -9.38 13.11
N LEU A 81 -11.74 -9.30 14.13
CA LEU A 81 -13.08 -9.86 14.05
C LEU A 81 -14.02 -8.83 13.40
N VAL A 82 -14.52 -9.18 12.23
CA VAL A 82 -15.34 -8.30 11.38
C VAL A 82 -16.59 -9.00 10.90
N SER A 83 -17.60 -8.22 10.50
CA SER A 83 -18.85 -8.74 9.99
C SER A 83 -18.78 -8.92 8.48
N SER A 84 -18.91 -10.17 8.01
CA SER A 84 -18.99 -10.50 6.58
C SER A 84 -20.04 -9.66 5.86
N ARG A 85 -21.20 -9.43 6.48
CA ARG A 85 -22.26 -8.59 5.92
C ARG A 85 -21.82 -7.15 5.65
N HIS A 86 -21.05 -6.53 6.55
CA HIS A 86 -20.53 -5.18 6.31
C HIS A 86 -19.50 -5.18 5.19
N LEU A 87 -18.58 -6.15 5.18
CA LEU A 87 -17.56 -6.28 4.13
C LEU A 87 -18.19 -6.43 2.74
N THR A 88 -19.12 -7.37 2.59
CA THR A 88 -19.82 -7.62 1.33
C THR A 88 -20.67 -6.44 0.85
N LEU A 89 -21.21 -5.62 1.76
CA LEU A 89 -21.96 -4.42 1.38
C LEU A 89 -21.03 -3.28 0.94
N ALA A 90 -19.82 -3.22 1.49
CA ALA A 90 -18.88 -2.15 1.25
C ALA A 90 -17.95 -2.38 0.06
N SER A 91 -17.71 -3.65 -0.31
CA SER A 91 -16.67 -4.04 -1.27
C SER A 91 -17.16 -5.15 -2.19
N SER A 92 -17.05 -4.92 -3.50
CA SER A 92 -17.39 -5.91 -4.52
C SER A 92 -16.45 -7.13 -4.46
N LYS A 93 -15.19 -6.91 -4.07
CA LYS A 93 -14.20 -7.98 -3.88
C LYS A 93 -14.57 -8.89 -2.73
N PHE A 94 -14.88 -8.32 -1.56
CA PHE A 94 -15.36 -9.10 -0.43
C PHE A 94 -16.72 -9.75 -0.74
N GLU A 95 -17.57 -9.13 -1.56
CA GLU A 95 -18.78 -9.79 -2.05
C GLU A 95 -18.46 -11.06 -2.85
N ALA A 96 -17.54 -10.98 -3.80
CA ALA A 96 -17.14 -12.10 -4.62
C ALA A 96 -16.47 -13.23 -3.80
N GLU A 97 -15.62 -12.85 -2.85
CA GLU A 97 -14.91 -13.77 -1.96
C GLU A 97 -15.86 -14.46 -0.97
N LEU A 98 -16.79 -13.70 -0.37
CA LEU A 98 -17.69 -14.17 0.70
C LEU A 98 -19.04 -14.73 0.23
N LYS A 99 -19.37 -14.66 -1.07
CA LYS A 99 -20.59 -15.29 -1.63
C LYS A 99 -20.32 -16.38 -2.66
N GLY A 100 -19.05 -16.66 -2.96
CA GLY A 100 -18.68 -17.67 -3.94
C GLY A 100 -18.98 -19.12 -3.49
N PRO A 101 -19.00 -20.09 -4.42
CA PRO A 101 -19.20 -21.52 -4.11
C PRO A 101 -18.13 -22.12 -3.18
N TRP A 102 -17.05 -21.39 -2.93
CA TRP A 102 -15.96 -21.74 -2.01
C TRP A 102 -16.33 -21.55 -0.53
N MET A 103 -17.42 -20.84 -0.24
CA MET A 103 -17.84 -20.49 1.12
C MET A 103 -18.37 -21.65 1.95
N GLU A 104 -18.93 -22.68 1.33
CA GLU A 104 -19.47 -23.84 2.06
C GLU A 104 -18.40 -24.69 2.73
N GLY A 105 -17.12 -24.54 2.35
CA GLY A 105 -15.98 -25.25 2.94
C GLY A 105 -14.96 -24.37 3.65
N SER A 106 -15.22 -23.07 3.81
CA SER A 106 -14.24 -22.09 4.29
C SER A 106 -14.52 -21.57 5.71
N VAL A 107 -15.63 -22.00 6.33
CA VAL A 107 -15.88 -21.78 7.75
C VAL A 107 -15.06 -22.81 8.52
N ASN A 108 -14.26 -22.34 9.47
CA ASN A 108 -13.50 -23.22 10.34
C ASN A 108 -14.46 -23.93 11.31
N ASP A 109 -14.47 -25.26 11.30
CA ASP A 109 -15.34 -26.09 12.15
C ASP A 109 -15.05 -25.94 13.65
N ILE A 110 -13.88 -25.41 14.03
CA ILE A 110 -13.44 -25.28 15.42
C ILE A 110 -14.05 -24.04 16.08
N ASP A 111 -13.93 -22.88 15.42
CA ASP A 111 -14.33 -21.58 15.99
C ASP A 111 -15.56 -20.96 15.30
N GLY A 112 -16.02 -21.54 14.18
CA GLY A 112 -17.18 -21.09 13.43
C GLY A 112 -16.94 -19.81 12.62
N TYR A 113 -15.69 -19.36 12.46
CA TYR A 113 -15.34 -18.15 11.71
C TYR A 113 -14.78 -18.46 10.33
N HIS A 114 -14.99 -17.53 9.41
CA HIS A 114 -14.30 -17.51 8.13
C HIS A 114 -13.01 -16.69 8.26
N HIS A 115 -11.88 -17.31 7.90
CA HIS A 115 -10.55 -16.70 8.01
C HIS A 115 -10.08 -16.22 6.64
N ILE A 116 -9.71 -14.95 6.55
CA ILE A 116 -9.10 -14.33 5.37
C ILE A 116 -7.70 -13.88 5.78
N ASN A 117 -6.69 -14.28 5.00
CA ASN A 117 -5.31 -13.86 5.23
C ASN A 117 -5.09 -12.47 4.61
N ALA A 118 -4.40 -11.60 5.36
CA ALA A 118 -4.18 -10.19 5.05
C ALA A 118 -2.70 -9.79 5.32
N SER A 119 -1.75 -10.64 4.93
CA SER A 119 -0.33 -10.51 5.27
C SER A 119 0.43 -9.38 4.56
N GLU A 120 -0.14 -8.78 3.51
CA GLU A 120 0.56 -7.78 2.69
C GLU A 120 0.27 -6.33 3.11
N TRP A 121 -0.56 -6.15 4.13
CA TRP A 121 -1.14 -4.86 4.46
C TRP A 121 -0.58 -4.28 5.76
N ASP A 122 -0.45 -2.95 5.78
CA ASP A 122 -0.23 -2.21 7.02
C ASP A 122 -1.44 -2.41 7.96
N PRO A 123 -1.22 -2.87 9.21
CA PRO A 123 -2.31 -3.24 10.09
C PRO A 123 -3.18 -2.04 10.47
N ASP A 124 -2.60 -0.85 10.63
CA ASP A 124 -3.34 0.36 10.99
C ASP A 124 -4.18 0.87 9.83
N ALA A 125 -3.64 0.88 8.61
CA ALA A 125 -4.38 1.22 7.41
C ALA A 125 -5.57 0.27 7.19
N LEU A 126 -5.34 -1.04 7.38
CA LEU A 126 -6.39 -2.05 7.27
C LEU A 126 -7.46 -1.84 8.35
N LEU A 127 -7.06 -1.59 9.59
CA LEU A 127 -7.99 -1.31 10.68
C LEU A 127 -8.85 -0.06 10.42
N ILE A 128 -8.27 1.01 9.87
CA ILE A 128 -9.02 2.21 9.47
C ILE A 128 -10.07 1.85 8.43
N LEU A 129 -9.70 1.11 7.37
CA LEU A 129 -10.64 0.69 6.33
C LEU A 129 -11.77 -0.17 6.91
N MET A 130 -11.43 -1.13 7.78
CA MET A 130 -12.42 -1.96 8.45
C MET A 130 -13.39 -1.13 9.30
N ARG A 131 -12.90 -0.12 10.04
CA ARG A 131 -13.76 0.79 10.81
C ARG A 131 -14.72 1.57 9.91
N ILE A 132 -14.26 2.02 8.74
CA ILE A 132 -15.11 2.72 7.78
C ILE A 132 -16.21 1.78 7.25
N PHE A 133 -15.86 0.56 6.83
CA PHE A 133 -16.84 -0.43 6.34
C PHE A 133 -17.92 -0.77 7.38
N HIS A 134 -17.56 -0.71 8.67
CA HIS A 134 -18.48 -0.97 9.78
C HIS A 134 -19.22 0.29 10.27
N GLY A 135 -19.05 1.43 9.62
CA GLY A 135 -19.69 2.69 10.02
C GLY A 135 -19.24 3.21 11.39
N GLN A 136 -18.06 2.80 11.85
CA GLN A 136 -17.51 3.17 13.17
C GLN A 136 -16.85 4.55 13.13
N THR A 137 -17.64 5.55 12.73
CA THR A 137 -17.15 6.90 12.36
C THR A 137 -16.36 7.63 13.45
N ARG A 138 -16.66 7.37 14.73
CA ARG A 138 -15.93 7.95 15.87
C ARG A 138 -14.52 7.38 16.05
N SER A 139 -14.26 6.20 15.50
CA SER A 139 -12.97 5.51 15.62
C SER A 139 -12.08 5.74 14.39
N VAL A 140 -12.58 6.46 13.39
CA VAL A 140 -11.81 6.83 12.18
C VAL A 140 -11.08 8.15 12.46
N PRO A 141 -9.75 8.21 12.27
CA PRO A 141 -8.98 9.43 12.50
C PRO A 141 -9.42 10.53 11.53
N ARG A 142 -9.41 11.78 12.00
CA ARG A 142 -9.72 12.95 11.16
C ARG A 142 -8.52 13.50 10.43
N ASP A 143 -7.35 13.26 10.98
CA ASP A 143 -6.08 13.72 10.44
C ASP A 143 -5.17 12.49 10.29
N ILE A 144 -4.53 12.35 9.14
CA ILE A 144 -3.61 11.26 8.82
C ILE A 144 -2.43 11.78 8.00
N SER A 145 -1.31 11.05 8.02
CA SER A 145 -0.17 11.39 7.15
C SER A 145 -0.46 11.04 5.69
N LEU A 146 0.24 11.71 4.76
CA LEU A 146 0.23 11.38 3.34
C LEU A 146 0.53 9.88 3.08
N GLU A 147 1.47 9.32 3.84
CA GLU A 147 1.83 7.91 3.74
C GLU A 147 0.68 6.99 4.17
N MET A 148 -0.03 7.31 5.25
CA MET A 148 -1.20 6.56 5.68
C MET A 148 -2.35 6.66 4.67
N LEU A 149 -2.59 7.85 4.10
CA LEU A 149 -3.59 8.04 3.05
C LEU A 149 -3.26 7.20 1.81
N ALA A 150 -1.99 7.13 1.42
CA ALA A 150 -1.54 6.29 0.32
C ALA A 150 -1.75 4.79 0.62
N LYS A 151 -1.41 4.33 1.83
CA LYS A 151 -1.68 2.95 2.26
C LYS A 151 -3.18 2.61 2.23
N ILE A 152 -4.04 3.56 2.61
CA ILE A 152 -5.50 3.40 2.50
C ILE A 152 -5.93 3.37 1.04
N ALA A 153 -5.40 4.26 0.18
CA ALA A 153 -5.70 4.27 -1.25
C ALA A 153 -5.37 2.93 -1.90
N VAL A 154 -4.24 2.32 -1.50
CA VAL A 154 -3.85 0.96 -1.91
C VAL A 154 -4.96 -0.04 -1.54
N LEU A 155 -5.40 -0.06 -0.28
CA LEU A 155 -6.44 -0.98 0.16
C LEU A 155 -7.79 -0.74 -0.53
N VAL A 156 -8.14 0.52 -0.76
CA VAL A 156 -9.39 0.93 -1.43
C VAL A 156 -9.43 0.45 -2.87
N ASP A 157 -8.33 0.59 -3.60
CA ASP A 157 -8.18 0.07 -4.96
C ASP A 157 -8.25 -1.47 -4.96
N TYR A 158 -7.49 -2.11 -4.05
CA TYR A 158 -7.46 -3.57 -3.96
C TYR A 158 -8.84 -4.16 -3.64
N TYR A 159 -9.56 -3.60 -2.66
CA TYR A 159 -10.88 -4.08 -2.23
C TYR A 159 -12.04 -3.50 -3.05
N ASP A 160 -11.77 -2.65 -4.04
CA ASP A 160 -12.78 -2.01 -4.89
C ASP A 160 -13.91 -1.37 -4.07
N ALA A 161 -13.53 -0.38 -3.24
CA ALA A 161 -14.45 0.31 -2.34
C ALA A 161 -14.25 1.84 -2.23
N PRO A 162 -14.05 2.59 -3.33
CA PRO A 162 -13.81 4.03 -3.26
C PRO A 162 -14.99 4.82 -2.70
N GLU A 163 -16.23 4.47 -3.05
CA GLU A 163 -17.45 5.18 -2.62
C GLU A 163 -17.63 5.18 -1.10
N VAL A 164 -17.29 4.08 -0.43
CA VAL A 164 -17.47 3.94 1.02
C VAL A 164 -16.47 4.80 1.81
N VAL A 165 -15.33 5.12 1.20
CA VAL A 165 -14.24 5.89 1.82
C VAL A 165 -14.29 7.37 1.42
N GLU A 166 -15.04 7.74 0.38
CA GLU A 166 -15.07 9.06 -0.25
C GLU A 166 -15.13 10.22 0.75
N VAL A 167 -16.05 10.19 1.72
CA VAL A 167 -16.21 11.27 2.72
C VAL A 167 -14.93 11.48 3.55
N TYR A 168 -14.25 10.40 3.94
CA TYR A 168 -13.01 10.50 4.71
C TYR A 168 -11.85 10.90 3.80
N ALA A 169 -11.78 10.34 2.60
CA ALA A 169 -10.78 10.70 1.61
C ALA A 169 -10.80 12.20 1.33
N SER A 170 -11.97 12.80 1.12
CA SER A 170 -12.09 14.26 0.92
C SER A 170 -11.54 15.05 2.11
N ILE A 171 -11.88 14.66 3.35
CA ILE A 171 -11.38 15.35 4.56
C ILE A 171 -9.85 15.31 4.63
N TRP A 172 -9.26 14.12 4.43
CA TRP A 172 -7.81 13.95 4.51
C TRP A 172 -7.08 14.64 3.35
N ILE A 173 -7.65 14.62 2.15
CA ILE A 173 -7.09 15.30 0.98
C ILE A 173 -7.10 16.81 1.19
N ASP A 174 -8.22 17.38 1.64
CA ASP A 174 -8.35 18.82 1.90
C ASP A 174 -7.33 19.30 2.94
N GLU A 175 -7.06 18.50 3.98
CA GLU A 175 -6.07 18.83 5.00
C GLU A 175 -4.64 18.80 4.45
N LEU A 176 -4.33 17.84 3.58
CA LEU A 176 -2.99 17.62 3.02
C LEU A 176 -2.71 18.45 1.76
N GLU A 177 -3.72 19.07 1.13
CA GLU A 177 -3.59 19.75 -0.16
C GLU A 177 -2.54 20.90 -0.13
N GLY A 178 -2.35 21.52 1.03
CA GLY A 178 -1.33 22.55 1.24
C GLY A 178 0.12 22.07 1.02
N GLU A 179 0.35 20.76 1.05
CA GLU A 179 1.65 20.11 0.96
C GLU A 179 1.92 19.49 -0.43
N LEU A 180 1.13 19.85 -1.44
CA LEU A 180 1.27 19.28 -2.78
C LEU A 180 2.68 19.49 -3.36
N PRO A 181 3.34 18.41 -3.82
CA PRO A 181 4.66 18.47 -4.42
C PRO A 181 4.73 19.41 -5.63
N THR A 182 5.89 20.03 -5.79
CA THR A 182 6.26 20.85 -6.96
C THR A 182 7.36 20.22 -7.81
N GLN A 183 7.97 19.16 -7.30
CA GLN A 183 9.09 18.47 -7.92
C GLN A 183 8.86 16.95 -7.93
N HIS A 184 9.54 16.27 -8.85
CA HIS A 184 9.54 14.82 -8.92
C HIS A 184 10.14 14.22 -7.64
N GLY A 185 9.45 13.25 -7.03
CA GLY A 185 9.87 12.60 -5.80
C GLY A 185 8.84 11.61 -5.28
N ARG A 186 9.12 10.99 -4.12
CA ARG A 186 8.24 10.01 -3.47
C ARG A 186 6.83 10.56 -3.28
N ASP A 187 6.70 11.75 -2.69
CA ASP A 187 5.39 12.31 -2.34
C ASP A 187 4.55 12.60 -3.58
N MET A 188 5.18 12.98 -4.70
CA MET A 188 4.47 13.17 -5.98
C MET A 188 3.87 11.86 -6.47
N VAL A 189 4.60 10.76 -6.34
CA VAL A 189 4.13 9.42 -6.69
C VAL A 189 2.99 8.97 -5.78
N LEU A 190 3.05 9.27 -4.48
CA LEU A 190 1.95 9.00 -3.54
C LEU A 190 0.69 9.80 -3.91
N TRP A 191 0.83 11.10 -4.18
CA TRP A 191 -0.28 11.95 -4.61
C TRP A 191 -0.85 11.52 -5.97
N LEU A 192 -0.03 11.00 -6.87
CA LEU A 192 -0.50 10.44 -8.14
C LEU A 192 -1.42 9.21 -7.90
N LEU A 193 -1.03 8.31 -7.00
CA LEU A 193 -1.86 7.16 -6.60
C LEU A 193 -3.17 7.63 -5.94
N ILE A 194 -3.07 8.49 -4.92
CA ILE A 194 -4.23 9.00 -4.17
C ILE A 194 -5.23 9.67 -5.12
N SER A 195 -4.74 10.56 -5.98
CA SER A 195 -5.59 11.28 -6.93
C SER A 195 -6.19 10.38 -8.00
N HIS A 196 -5.51 9.30 -8.38
CA HIS A 196 -6.07 8.29 -9.28
C HIS A 196 -7.22 7.52 -8.61
N VAL A 197 -6.97 6.94 -7.43
CA VAL A 197 -7.95 6.10 -6.70
C VAL A 197 -9.19 6.89 -6.29
N PHE A 198 -9.01 8.11 -5.79
CA PHE A 198 -10.11 8.98 -5.33
C PHE A 198 -10.59 9.98 -6.38
N GLN A 199 -10.24 9.76 -7.66
CA GLN A 199 -10.73 10.54 -8.81
C GLN A 199 -10.56 12.07 -8.68
N GLN A 200 -9.44 12.52 -8.14
CA GLN A 200 -9.10 13.94 -8.01
C GLN A 200 -8.41 14.46 -9.28
N GLU A 201 -9.19 14.84 -10.29
CA GLU A 201 -8.68 15.21 -11.62
C GLU A 201 -7.63 16.33 -11.60
N ASP A 202 -7.85 17.38 -10.80
CA ASP A 202 -6.93 18.52 -10.72
C ASP A 202 -5.57 18.14 -10.15
N ILE A 203 -5.57 17.37 -9.05
CA ILE A 203 -4.36 16.86 -8.41
C ILE A 203 -3.65 15.90 -9.36
N PHE A 204 -4.39 14.96 -9.96
CA PHE A 204 -3.84 13.96 -10.89
C PHE A 204 -3.15 14.61 -12.08
N SER A 205 -3.80 15.61 -12.69
CA SER A 205 -3.25 16.41 -13.80
C SER A 205 -1.95 17.10 -13.40
N ARG A 206 -1.93 17.72 -12.21
CA ARG A 206 -0.74 18.42 -11.70
C ARG A 206 0.42 17.44 -11.43
N MET A 207 0.16 16.31 -10.77
CA MET A 207 1.18 15.31 -10.46
C MET A 207 1.75 14.68 -11.74
N THR A 208 0.86 14.32 -12.70
CA THR A 208 1.27 13.77 -14.00
C THR A 208 2.13 14.76 -14.78
N LYS A 209 1.78 16.06 -14.76
CA LYS A 209 2.59 17.09 -15.39
C LYS A 209 4.01 17.16 -14.79
N ILE A 210 4.14 17.11 -13.47
CA ILE A 210 5.45 17.09 -12.80
C ILE A 210 6.22 15.83 -13.24
N ALA A 211 5.58 14.66 -13.19
CA ALA A 211 6.20 13.39 -13.57
C ALA A 211 6.74 13.42 -15.01
N VAL A 212 5.94 13.89 -15.97
CA VAL A 212 6.31 13.94 -17.40
C VAL A 212 7.36 15.01 -17.69
N THR A 213 7.29 16.18 -17.04
CA THR A 213 8.21 17.29 -17.35
C THR A 213 9.57 17.19 -16.66
N GLN A 214 9.65 16.45 -15.55
CA GLN A 214 10.85 16.33 -14.74
C GLN A 214 11.44 14.91 -14.74
N SER A 215 10.84 13.97 -15.49
CA SER A 215 11.42 12.63 -15.66
C SER A 215 12.84 12.75 -16.20
N MET A 216 13.81 12.31 -15.41
CA MET A 216 15.24 12.39 -15.76
C MET A 216 15.63 11.42 -16.89
N GLN A 217 14.77 10.47 -17.23
CA GLN A 217 15.05 9.49 -18.28
C GLN A 217 14.44 9.92 -19.62
N PRO A 218 15.18 9.75 -20.74
CA PRO A 218 14.63 9.93 -22.07
C PRO A 218 13.41 9.04 -22.28
N VAL A 219 12.35 9.60 -22.86
CA VAL A 219 11.18 8.83 -23.26
C VAL A 219 11.64 7.79 -24.31
N PRO A 220 11.44 6.48 -24.07
CA PRO A 220 11.77 5.46 -25.07
C PRO A 220 10.98 5.75 -26.34
N THR A 221 11.67 5.87 -27.48
CA THR A 221 11.00 6.13 -28.76
C THR A 221 10.27 4.91 -29.31
N LEU A 222 10.41 3.73 -28.67
CA LEU A 222 9.80 2.46 -29.07
C LEU A 222 9.98 2.14 -30.56
N GLU A 223 11.16 2.49 -31.10
CA GLU A 223 11.50 2.37 -32.54
C GLU A 223 10.58 3.17 -33.49
N LEU A 224 9.74 4.06 -32.95
CA LEU A 224 8.93 4.97 -33.74
C LEU A 224 9.84 6.03 -34.39
N PRO A 225 9.47 6.53 -35.58
CA PRO A 225 10.24 7.54 -36.31
C PRO A 225 10.09 8.94 -35.67
N ILE A 226 10.42 9.05 -34.39
CA ILE A 226 10.42 10.28 -33.60
C ILE A 226 11.82 10.88 -33.72
N PRO A 227 11.97 12.11 -34.24
CA PRO A 227 13.26 12.78 -34.30
C PRO A 227 13.82 12.95 -32.88
N SER A 228 15.07 12.55 -32.67
CA SER A 228 15.81 12.88 -31.44
C SER A 228 15.89 14.41 -31.35
N ILE A 229 15.15 15.01 -30.42
CA ILE A 229 15.26 16.45 -30.18
C ILE A 229 16.70 16.72 -29.71
N ILE A 230 17.38 17.64 -30.41
CA ILE A 230 18.73 18.15 -30.11
C ILE A 230 18.70 18.97 -28.82
#